data_AF-A0A3C7W385-F1
#
_entry.id   AF-A0A3C7W385-F1
#
_cell.length_a   1.000
_cell.length_b   1.000
_cell.length_c   1.000
_cell.angle_alpha   90.00
_cell.angle_beta   90.00
_cell.angle_gamma   90.00
#
_symmetry.space_group_name_H-M   'P 1'
#
loop_
_entity.id
_entity.type
_entity.pdbx_description
1 polymer ?
#
loop_
_entity_poly.entity_id
_entity_poly.type
_entity_poly.pdbx_seq_one_letter_code
_entity_poly.pdbx_strand_id
1 'polypeptide(L)'
;MLYRIYLAYRALLAAVFLLLLVIPTTSQLVGALNTLQYLGTALVFLASCILLLITVPRQWQRSNTFLVLLFAFDIMAIITLADASGGMSSGLPLLLAIAAAASAVLISNRTLATLVAALAVLAVLSDTIRLISLGHLGIADLFPAGLLGLLLFAVSTLVQIIAARLGRAEALAQARTSDLYTLQRLNEQIVQSMQAGILLVDPEERVRIMNQAASAMLMPDRPAAMEQGRDLNEYSAELCRRLRDFRATGIQARGPFRIHPEGLELVPRFRRLDNGDAEAQTL
;
A
#
# COMPACT_ATOMS: atom_id res chain seq x y z
N MET A 1 -4.70 -8.76 -4.96
CA MET A 1 -5.87 -8.50 -4.09
C MET A 1 -7.07 -8.03 -4.91
N LEU A 2 -6.94 -6.98 -5.72
CA LEU A 2 -8.03 -6.41 -6.55
C LEU A 2 -8.80 -7.44 -7.40
N TYR A 3 -8.11 -8.39 -8.06
CA TYR A 3 -8.77 -9.44 -8.86
C TYR A 3 -9.72 -10.33 -8.05
N ARG A 4 -9.37 -10.65 -6.78
CA ARG A 4 -10.25 -11.45 -5.90
C ARG A 4 -11.51 -10.70 -5.51
N ILE A 5 -11.40 -9.39 -5.27
CA ILE A 5 -12.53 -8.52 -4.96
C ILE A 5 -13.48 -8.47 -6.17
N TYR A 6 -12.93 -8.34 -7.38
CA TYR A 6 -13.73 -8.39 -8.60
C TYR A 6 -14.42 -9.75 -8.82
N LEU A 7 -13.73 -10.85 -8.54
CA LEU A 7 -14.33 -12.20 -8.63
C LEU A 7 -15.49 -12.38 -7.64
N ALA A 8 -15.35 -11.84 -6.42
CA ALA A 8 -16.42 -11.81 -5.42
C ALA A 8 -17.61 -10.95 -5.89
N TYR A 9 -17.35 -9.79 -6.49
CA TYR A 9 -18.39 -8.97 -7.13
C TYR A 9 -19.13 -9.74 -8.23
N ARG A 10 -18.41 -10.45 -9.09
CA ARG A 10 -19.00 -11.21 -10.19
C ARG A 10 -19.84 -12.39 -9.67
N ALA A 11 -19.40 -13.05 -8.60
CA ALA A 11 -20.19 -14.06 -7.90
C ALA A 11 -21.45 -13.46 -7.27
N LEU A 12 -21.35 -12.28 -6.66
CA LEU A 12 -22.50 -11.55 -6.12
C LEU A 12 -23.49 -11.19 -7.23
N LEU A 13 -23.04 -10.68 -8.39
CA LEU A 13 -23.90 -10.42 -9.54
C LEU A 13 -24.63 -11.68 -10.02
N ALA A 14 -23.91 -12.80 -10.14
CA ALA A 14 -24.52 -14.06 -10.54
C ALA A 14 -25.60 -14.50 -9.55
N ALA A 15 -25.35 -14.34 -8.25
CA ALA A 15 -26.34 -14.60 -7.20
C ALA A 15 -27.54 -13.66 -7.30
N VAL A 16 -27.32 -12.37 -7.58
CA VAL A 16 -28.39 -11.37 -7.77
C VAL A 16 -29.26 -11.73 -8.98
N PHE A 17 -28.67 -12.10 -10.12
CA PHE A 17 -29.44 -12.52 -11.31
C PHE A 17 -30.30 -13.75 -11.03
N LEU A 18 -29.77 -14.75 -10.31
CA LEU A 18 -30.56 -15.91 -9.90
C LEU A 18 -31.66 -15.52 -8.90
N LEU A 19 -31.36 -14.66 -7.92
CA LEU A 19 -32.33 -14.22 -6.94
C LEU A 19 -33.49 -13.46 -7.57
N LEU A 20 -33.21 -12.57 -8.54
CA LEU A 20 -34.22 -11.80 -9.26
C LEU A 20 -35.19 -12.69 -10.05
N LEU A 21 -34.74 -13.85 -10.50
CA LEU A 21 -35.58 -14.84 -11.17
C LEU A 21 -36.47 -15.62 -10.18
N VAL A 22 -35.96 -15.91 -8.99
CA VAL A 22 -36.68 -16.70 -7.96
C VAL A 22 -37.75 -15.88 -7.26
N ILE A 23 -37.57 -14.55 -7.14
CA ILE A 23 -38.54 -13.66 -6.51
C ILE A 23 -39.74 -13.43 -7.47
N PRO A 24 -40.96 -13.91 -7.13
CA PRO A 24 -42.12 -13.85 -8.02
C PRO A 24 -42.58 -12.43 -8.37
N THR A 25 -42.28 -11.46 -7.48
CA THR A 25 -42.63 -10.06 -7.64
C THR A 25 -41.72 -9.34 -8.65
N THR A 26 -40.47 -9.80 -8.83
CA THR A 26 -39.52 -9.22 -9.77
C THR A 26 -39.46 -9.99 -11.08
N SER A 27 -39.92 -11.24 -11.13
CA SER A 27 -40.01 -12.02 -12.38
C SER A 27 -40.97 -11.42 -13.42
N GLN A 28 -41.89 -10.53 -13.01
CA GLN A 28 -42.71 -9.74 -13.93
C GLN A 28 -41.97 -8.54 -14.53
N LEU A 29 -40.90 -8.06 -13.88
CA LEU A 29 -40.03 -6.99 -14.38
C LEU A 29 -38.75 -7.53 -15.05
N VAL A 30 -38.36 -8.76 -14.72
CA VAL A 30 -37.11 -9.40 -15.12
C VAL A 30 -37.41 -10.75 -15.76
N GLY A 31 -37.02 -10.93 -17.03
CA GLY A 31 -37.35 -12.13 -17.81
C GLY A 31 -38.80 -12.16 -18.32
N ALA A 32 -39.50 -11.02 -18.32
CA ALA A 32 -40.89 -10.87 -18.75
C ALA A 32 -41.09 -11.08 -20.26
N LEU A 33 -40.09 -10.73 -21.09
CA LEU A 33 -40.15 -10.93 -22.53
C LEU A 33 -39.69 -12.32 -22.95
N ASN A 34 -38.62 -12.83 -22.33
CA ASN A 34 -38.06 -14.14 -22.67
C ASN A 34 -37.33 -14.80 -21.49
N THR A 35 -38.07 -15.53 -20.66
CA THR A 35 -37.55 -16.21 -19.47
C THR A 35 -36.45 -17.24 -19.80
N LEU A 36 -36.56 -17.93 -20.95
CA LEU A 36 -35.58 -18.94 -21.38
C LEU A 36 -34.21 -18.32 -21.72
N GLN A 37 -34.21 -17.18 -22.41
CA GLN A 37 -32.97 -16.44 -22.74
C GLN A 37 -32.33 -15.86 -21.49
N TYR A 38 -33.15 -15.36 -20.56
CA TYR A 38 -32.67 -14.87 -19.27
C TYR A 38 -31.95 -15.98 -18.49
N LEU A 39 -32.61 -17.14 -18.32
CA LEU A 39 -32.04 -18.28 -17.60
C LEU A 39 -30.74 -18.78 -18.26
N GLY A 40 -30.73 -18.93 -19.59
CA GLY A 40 -29.55 -19.36 -20.34
C GLY A 40 -28.37 -18.42 -20.14
N THR A 41 -28.60 -17.11 -20.22
CA THR A 41 -27.54 -16.09 -20.04
C THR A 41 -27.05 -16.06 -18.60
N ALA A 42 -27.94 -16.17 -17.61
CA ALA A 42 -27.56 -16.23 -16.20
C ALA A 42 -26.72 -17.48 -15.87
N LEU A 43 -27.07 -18.65 -16.45
CA LEU A 43 -26.30 -19.88 -16.30
C LEU A 43 -24.92 -19.78 -16.96
N VAL A 44 -24.84 -19.21 -18.18
CA VAL A 44 -23.56 -18.96 -18.85
C VAL A 44 -22.69 -18.01 -18.04
N PHE A 45 -23.28 -16.97 -17.45
CA PHE A 45 -22.59 -16.04 -16.57
C PHE A 45 -22.07 -16.76 -15.31
N LEU A 46 -22.88 -17.59 -14.66
CA LEU A 46 -22.46 -18.40 -13.51
C LEU A 46 -21.34 -19.39 -13.88
N ALA A 47 -21.47 -20.10 -15.00
CA ALA A 47 -20.46 -21.03 -15.49
C ALA A 47 -19.13 -20.31 -15.74
N SER A 48 -19.17 -19.10 -16.29
CA SER A 48 -17.98 -18.28 -16.48
C SER A 48 -17.31 -17.91 -15.15
N CYS A 49 -18.07 -17.59 -14.09
CA CYS A 49 -17.53 -17.34 -12.76
C CYS A 49 -16.79 -18.56 -12.20
N ILE A 50 -17.40 -19.74 -12.32
CA ILE A 50 -16.81 -21.00 -11.84
C ILE A 50 -15.55 -21.33 -12.64
N LEU A 51 -15.61 -21.19 -13.97
CA LEU A 51 -14.46 -21.42 -14.84
C LEU A 51 -13.29 -20.52 -14.44
N LEU A 52 -13.52 -19.22 -14.24
CA LEU A 52 -12.49 -18.27 -13.82
C LEU A 52 -11.87 -18.61 -12.46
N LEU A 53 -12.67 -19.18 -11.55
CA LEU A 53 -12.21 -19.64 -10.24
C LEU A 53 -11.22 -20.80 -10.34
N ILE A 54 -11.44 -21.71 -11.29
CA ILE A 54 -10.74 -22.99 -11.42
C ILE A 54 -9.53 -22.87 -12.37
N THR A 55 -9.70 -22.19 -13.51
CA THR A 55 -8.77 -22.34 -14.64
C THR A 55 -7.77 -21.21 -14.80
N VAL A 56 -8.01 -20.02 -14.24
CA VAL A 56 -7.20 -18.84 -14.59
C VAL A 56 -5.88 -18.84 -13.83
N PRO A 57 -4.74 -19.05 -14.52
CA PRO A 57 -3.43 -19.00 -13.89
C PRO A 57 -3.08 -17.55 -13.51
N ARG A 58 -2.34 -17.36 -12.41
CA ARG A 58 -1.96 -16.02 -11.87
C ARG A 58 -1.33 -15.07 -12.89
N GLN A 59 -0.66 -15.61 -13.90
CA GLN A 59 -0.07 -14.85 -15.01
C GLN A 59 -1.11 -14.14 -15.89
N TRP A 60 -2.27 -14.75 -16.15
CA TRP A 60 -3.31 -14.16 -16.99
C TRP A 60 -4.12 -13.08 -16.26
N GLN A 61 -4.17 -13.15 -14.93
CA GLN A 61 -4.80 -12.14 -14.06
C GLN A 61 -4.15 -10.74 -14.19
N ARG A 62 -2.92 -10.67 -14.73
CA ARG A 62 -2.16 -9.43 -14.90
C ARG A 62 -2.17 -8.90 -16.35
N SER A 63 -2.77 -9.65 -17.28
CA SER A 63 -2.88 -9.22 -18.68
C SER A 63 -4.04 -8.26 -18.87
N ASN A 64 -3.75 -7.03 -19.26
CA ASN A 64 -4.77 -6.02 -19.54
C ASN A 64 -5.74 -6.47 -20.64
N THR A 65 -5.27 -7.22 -21.64
CA THR A 65 -6.10 -7.74 -22.74
C THR A 65 -7.16 -8.73 -22.23
N PHE A 66 -6.76 -9.62 -21.33
CA PHE A 66 -7.69 -10.58 -20.71
C PHE A 66 -8.77 -9.86 -19.89
N LEU A 67 -8.38 -8.84 -19.12
CA LEU A 67 -9.33 -8.03 -18.36
C LEU A 67 -10.33 -7.31 -19.26
N VAL A 68 -9.87 -6.68 -20.36
CA VAL A 68 -10.76 -6.00 -21.32
C VAL A 68 -11.76 -6.98 -21.93
N LEU A 69 -11.31 -8.17 -22.38
CA LEU A 69 -12.18 -9.23 -22.89
C LEU A 69 -13.21 -9.67 -21.85
N LEU A 70 -12.78 -9.80 -20.60
CA LEU A 70 -13.63 -10.22 -19.50
C LEU A 70 -14.73 -9.21 -19.21
N PHE A 71 -14.40 -7.92 -19.17
CA PHE A 71 -15.39 -6.86 -19.02
C PHE A 71 -16.31 -6.73 -20.23
N ALA A 72 -15.80 -6.93 -21.46
CA ALA A 72 -16.62 -6.94 -22.65
C ALA A 72 -17.65 -8.08 -22.61
N PHE A 73 -17.25 -9.27 -22.14
CA PHE A 73 -18.17 -10.38 -21.90
C PHE A 73 -19.24 -10.04 -20.86
N ASP A 74 -18.85 -9.42 -19.74
CA ASP A 74 -19.80 -9.01 -18.69
C ASP A 74 -20.82 -7.99 -19.20
N ILE A 75 -20.36 -7.00 -19.97
CA ILE A 75 -21.21 -5.99 -20.60
C ILE A 75 -22.24 -6.66 -21.51
N MET A 76 -21.80 -7.57 -22.38
CA MET A 76 -22.69 -8.30 -23.29
C MET A 76 -23.71 -9.15 -22.55
N ALA A 77 -23.28 -9.86 -21.49
CA ALA A 77 -24.17 -10.67 -20.68
C ALA A 77 -25.24 -9.82 -19.97
N ILE A 78 -24.84 -8.69 -19.36
CA ILE A 78 -25.78 -7.78 -18.69
C ILE A 78 -26.79 -7.21 -19.68
N ILE A 79 -26.36 -6.83 -20.88
CA ILE A 79 -27.26 -6.26 -21.90
C ILE A 79 -28.21 -7.32 -22.44
N THR A 80 -27.76 -8.55 -22.64
CA THR A 80 -28.63 -9.64 -23.09
C THR A 80 -29.67 -9.99 -22.02
N LEU A 81 -29.29 -9.95 -20.73
CA LEU A 81 -30.23 -10.10 -19.61
C LEU A 81 -31.22 -8.94 -19.54
N ALA A 82 -30.76 -7.71 -19.79
CA ALA A 82 -31.60 -6.52 -19.84
C ALA A 82 -32.62 -6.59 -20.97
N ASP A 83 -32.18 -6.97 -22.18
CA ASP A 83 -33.02 -7.15 -23.35
C ASP A 83 -34.13 -8.17 -23.08
N ALA A 84 -33.79 -9.35 -22.54
CA ALA A 84 -34.76 -10.38 -22.15
C ALA A 84 -35.77 -9.91 -21.07
N SER A 85 -35.50 -8.78 -20.42
CA SER A 85 -36.27 -8.19 -19.33
C SER A 85 -36.99 -6.89 -19.71
N GLY A 86 -36.95 -6.45 -20.97
CA GLY A 86 -37.59 -5.18 -21.39
C GLY A 86 -36.64 -3.99 -21.49
N GLY A 87 -35.33 -4.25 -21.61
CA GLY A 87 -34.30 -3.26 -21.86
C GLY A 87 -34.11 -2.30 -20.67
N MET A 88 -34.21 -0.99 -20.95
CA MET A 88 -33.96 0.07 -19.96
C MET A 88 -34.93 0.05 -18.78
N SER A 89 -36.17 -0.39 -18.98
CA SER A 89 -37.21 -0.43 -17.94
C SER A 89 -36.92 -1.43 -16.82
N SER A 90 -36.12 -2.47 -17.09
CA SER A 90 -35.73 -3.50 -16.13
C SER A 90 -34.75 -3.02 -15.05
N GLY A 91 -34.07 -1.88 -15.27
CA GLY A 91 -33.02 -1.36 -14.39
C GLY A 91 -31.71 -2.16 -14.43
N LEU A 92 -31.65 -3.31 -15.11
CA LEU A 92 -30.43 -4.13 -15.25
C LEU A 92 -29.25 -3.37 -15.89
N PRO A 93 -29.45 -2.50 -16.91
CA PRO A 93 -28.36 -1.72 -17.47
C PRO A 93 -27.64 -0.82 -16.44
N LEU A 94 -28.29 -0.45 -15.32
CA LEU A 94 -27.66 0.33 -14.27
C LEU A 94 -26.48 -0.40 -13.61
N LEU A 95 -26.49 -1.74 -13.60
CA LEU A 95 -25.39 -2.57 -13.08
C LEU A 95 -24.10 -2.39 -13.90
N LEU A 96 -24.20 -1.93 -15.15
CA LEU A 96 -23.02 -1.57 -15.95
C LEU A 96 -22.21 -0.45 -15.31
N ALA A 97 -22.81 0.41 -14.46
CA ALA A 97 -22.07 1.44 -13.73
C ALA A 97 -21.05 0.83 -12.76
N ILE A 98 -21.42 -0.28 -12.10
CA ILE A 98 -20.53 -0.99 -11.19
C ILE A 98 -19.46 -1.73 -11.99
N ALA A 99 -19.81 -2.35 -13.12
CA ALA A 99 -18.84 -2.97 -14.02
C ALA A 99 -17.83 -1.95 -14.59
N ALA A 100 -18.30 -0.76 -14.98
CA ALA A 100 -17.46 0.33 -15.45
C ALA A 100 -16.52 0.84 -14.34
N ALA A 101 -17.02 1.05 -13.12
CA ALA A 101 -16.20 1.39 -11.95
C ALA A 101 -15.15 0.32 -11.67
N ALA A 102 -15.53 -0.96 -11.67
CA ALA A 102 -14.60 -2.06 -11.47
C ALA A 102 -13.52 -2.10 -12.55
N SER A 103 -13.88 -1.88 -13.82
CA SER A 103 -12.92 -1.81 -14.92
C SER A 103 -11.91 -0.68 -14.77
N ALA A 104 -12.37 0.49 -14.30
CA ALA A 104 -11.54 1.65 -14.00
C ALA A 104 -10.54 1.44 -12.84
N VAL A 105 -10.87 0.59 -11.87
CA VAL A 105 -9.93 0.22 -10.79
C VAL A 105 -8.96 -0.86 -11.24
N LEU A 106 -9.45 -1.87 -11.96
CA LEU A 106 -8.71 -3.10 -12.24
C LEU A 106 -7.72 -2.95 -13.40
N ILE A 107 -8.05 -2.11 -14.38
CA ILE A 107 -7.20 -1.83 -15.54
C ILE A 107 -6.32 -0.63 -15.24
N SER A 108 -5.02 -0.86 -15.02
CA SER A 108 -4.06 0.22 -14.73
C SER A 108 -3.88 1.20 -15.89
N ASN A 109 -4.17 0.77 -17.13
CA ASN A 109 -4.11 1.64 -18.30
C ASN A 109 -5.43 2.40 -18.49
N ARG A 110 -5.37 3.72 -18.29
CA ARG A 110 -6.51 4.64 -18.44
C ARG A 110 -7.22 4.51 -19.79
N THR A 111 -6.48 4.35 -20.88
CA THR A 111 -7.09 4.30 -22.23
C THR A 111 -7.94 3.04 -22.41
N LEU A 112 -7.50 1.91 -21.85
CA LEU A 112 -8.23 0.65 -21.89
C LEU A 112 -9.45 0.69 -20.97
N ALA A 113 -9.35 1.31 -19.79
CA ALA A 113 -10.50 1.52 -18.91
C ALA A 113 -11.58 2.41 -19.56
N THR A 114 -11.17 3.50 -20.23
CA THR A 114 -12.11 4.34 -20.99
C THR A 114 -12.71 3.61 -22.19
N LEU A 115 -11.95 2.71 -22.83
CA LEU A 115 -12.45 1.89 -23.93
C LEU A 115 -13.56 0.94 -23.45
N VAL A 116 -13.40 0.31 -22.28
CA VAL A 116 -14.45 -0.54 -21.70
C VAL A 116 -15.71 0.27 -21.40
N ALA A 117 -15.57 1.48 -20.85
CA ALA A 117 -16.72 2.37 -20.63
C ALA A 117 -17.40 2.75 -21.96
N ALA A 118 -16.63 3.10 -22.99
CA ALA A 118 -17.15 3.42 -24.32
C ALA A 118 -17.90 2.23 -24.94
N LEU A 119 -17.36 1.00 -24.82
CA LEU A 119 -18.03 -0.21 -25.27
C LEU A 119 -19.36 -0.43 -24.54
N ALA A 120 -19.41 -0.19 -23.22
CA ALA A 120 -20.65 -0.29 -22.46
C ALA A 120 -21.70 0.73 -22.95
N VAL A 121 -21.30 1.99 -23.18
CA VAL A 121 -22.20 3.01 -23.73
C VAL A 121 -22.72 2.63 -25.11
N LEU A 122 -21.83 2.22 -26.02
CA LEU A 122 -22.22 1.80 -27.36
C LEU A 122 -23.18 0.62 -27.33
N ALA A 123 -22.93 -0.35 -26.46
CA ALA A 123 -23.78 -1.52 -26.35
C ALA A 123 -25.18 -1.16 -25.77
N VAL A 124 -25.26 -0.27 -24.78
CA VAL A 124 -26.54 0.26 -24.26
C VAL A 124 -27.32 1.03 -25.32
N LEU A 125 -26.65 1.94 -26.05
CA LEU A 125 -27.31 2.72 -27.10
C LEU A 125 -27.78 1.82 -28.25
N SER A 126 -26.94 0.87 -28.67
CA SER A 126 -27.28 -0.07 -29.75
C SER A 126 -28.47 -0.94 -29.37
N ASP A 127 -28.51 -1.46 -28.13
CA ASP A 127 -29.64 -2.22 -27.64
C ASP A 127 -30.91 -1.36 -27.60
N THR A 128 -30.83 -0.16 -27.02
CA THR A 128 -31.97 0.78 -26.94
C THR A 128 -32.52 1.12 -28.33
N ILE A 129 -31.65 1.44 -29.30
CA ILE A 129 -32.04 1.72 -30.69
C ILE A 129 -32.70 0.50 -31.34
N ARG A 130 -32.16 -0.70 -31.10
CA ARG A 130 -32.71 -1.94 -31.64
C ARG A 130 -34.12 -2.22 -31.07
N LEU A 131 -34.33 -2.04 -29.76
CA LEU A 131 -35.64 -2.22 -29.13
C LEU A 131 -36.65 -1.16 -29.61
N ILE A 132 -36.21 0.09 -29.84
CA ILE A 132 -37.06 1.13 -30.44
C ILE A 132 -37.47 0.71 -31.87
N SER A 133 -36.54 0.20 -32.67
CA SER A 133 -36.83 -0.27 -34.03
C SER A 133 -37.78 -1.47 -34.08
N LEU A 134 -37.80 -2.30 -33.02
CA LEU A 134 -38.72 -3.42 -32.87
C LEU A 134 -40.09 -2.99 -32.31
N GLY A 135 -40.25 -1.71 -31.94
CA GLY A 135 -41.50 -1.18 -31.39
C GLY A 135 -41.75 -1.51 -29.91
N HIS A 136 -40.74 -2.04 -29.21
CA HIS A 136 -40.84 -2.37 -27.78
C HIS A 136 -40.59 -1.16 -26.86
N LEU A 137 -39.85 -0.16 -27.35
CA LEU A 137 -39.51 1.08 -26.63
C LEU A 137 -39.87 2.32 -27.45
N GLY A 138 -40.07 3.45 -26.77
CA GLY A 138 -40.32 4.73 -27.41
C GLY A 138 -39.03 5.54 -27.59
N ILE A 139 -39.08 6.57 -28.45
CA ILE A 139 -37.96 7.53 -28.61
C ILE A 139 -37.61 8.21 -27.27
N ALA A 140 -38.59 8.33 -26.36
CA ALA A 140 -38.38 8.87 -25.01
C ALA A 140 -37.36 8.06 -24.18
N ASP A 141 -37.20 6.75 -24.45
CA ASP A 141 -36.26 5.87 -23.75
C ASP A 141 -34.79 6.09 -24.18
N LEU A 142 -34.56 6.83 -25.26
CA LEU A 142 -33.21 7.19 -25.70
C LEU A 142 -32.55 8.21 -24.75
N PHE A 143 -33.34 9.08 -24.11
CA PHE A 143 -32.84 10.06 -23.15
C PHE A 143 -32.23 9.41 -21.90
N PRO A 144 -32.94 8.53 -21.16
CA PRO A 144 -32.35 7.83 -20.02
C PRO A 144 -31.17 6.93 -20.43
N ALA A 145 -31.17 6.35 -21.64
CA ALA A 145 -30.03 5.57 -22.14
C ALA A 145 -28.78 6.44 -22.35
N GLY A 146 -28.95 7.64 -22.92
CA GLY A 146 -27.87 8.62 -23.06
C GLY A 146 -27.35 9.11 -21.71
N LEU A 147 -28.25 9.37 -20.75
CA LEU A 147 -27.87 9.77 -19.39
C LEU A 147 -27.11 8.68 -18.65
N LEU A 148 -27.54 7.42 -18.78
CA LEU A 148 -26.80 6.27 -18.27
C LEU A 148 -25.40 6.23 -18.89
N GLY A 149 -25.29 6.41 -20.22
CA GLY A 149 -24.00 6.46 -20.90
C GLY A 149 -23.06 7.54 -20.36
N LEU A 150 -23.58 8.75 -20.13
CA LEU A 150 -22.85 9.84 -19.49
C LEU A 150 -22.40 9.46 -18.08
N LEU A 151 -23.27 8.81 -17.30
CA LEU A 151 -22.96 8.33 -15.96
C LEU A 151 -21.84 7.27 -15.98
N LEU A 152 -21.85 6.33 -16.93
CA LEU A 152 -20.78 5.34 -17.06
C LEU A 152 -19.41 6.00 -17.29
N PHE A 153 -19.35 7.02 -18.15
CA PHE A 153 -18.13 7.79 -18.38
C PHE A 153 -17.70 8.58 -17.15
N ALA A 154 -18.63 9.27 -16.49
CA ALA A 154 -18.36 10.06 -15.31
C ALA A 154 -17.81 9.19 -14.17
N VAL A 155 -18.46 8.05 -13.90
CA VAL A 155 -18.04 7.08 -12.89
C VAL A 155 -16.67 6.51 -13.24
N SER A 156 -16.46 6.03 -14.46
CA SER A 156 -15.16 5.48 -14.89
C SER A 156 -14.04 6.52 -14.72
N THR A 157 -14.28 7.77 -15.13
CA THR A 157 -13.29 8.85 -15.03
C THR A 157 -12.98 9.21 -13.57
N LEU A 158 -14.00 9.39 -12.74
CA LEU A 158 -13.84 9.72 -11.32
C LEU A 158 -13.05 8.63 -10.58
N VAL A 159 -13.41 7.37 -10.82
CA VAL A 159 -12.74 6.21 -10.22
C VAL A 159 -11.28 6.13 -10.66
N GLN A 160 -10.99 6.35 -11.96
CA GLN A 160 -9.60 6.40 -12.45
C GLN A 160 -8.79 7.53 -11.80
N ILE A 161 -9.40 8.70 -11.54
CA ILE A 161 -8.75 9.81 -10.83
C ILE A 161 -8.46 9.43 -9.39
N ILE A 162 -9.43 8.84 -8.68
CA ILE A 162 -9.29 8.40 -7.29
C ILE A 162 -8.21 7.33 -7.18
N ALA A 163 -8.26 6.30 -8.03
CA ALA A 163 -7.28 5.22 -8.05
C ALA A 163 -5.85 5.75 -8.29
N ALA A 164 -5.70 6.69 -9.23
CA ALA A 164 -4.40 7.33 -9.48
C ALA A 164 -3.91 8.20 -8.31
N ARG A 165 -4.82 8.89 -7.60
CA ARG A 165 -4.47 9.66 -6.40
C ARG A 165 -4.08 8.75 -5.24
N LEU A 166 -4.81 7.66 -5.02
CA LEU A 166 -4.47 6.66 -4.01
C LEU A 166 -3.11 6.01 -4.28
N GLY A 167 -2.84 5.61 -5.54
CA GLY A 167 -1.54 5.04 -5.90
C GLY A 167 -0.38 6.01 -5.68
N ARG A 168 -0.58 7.31 -5.94
CA ARG A 168 0.43 8.35 -5.64
C ARG A 168 0.60 8.56 -4.13
N ALA A 169 -0.49 8.55 -3.36
CA ALA A 169 -0.43 8.66 -1.91
C ALA A 169 0.26 7.44 -1.28
N GLU A 170 0.02 6.24 -1.80
CA GLU A 170 0.70 5.01 -1.41
C GLU A 170 2.19 5.07 -1.76
N ALA A 171 2.55 5.52 -2.96
CA ALA A 171 3.94 5.72 -3.34
C ALA A 171 4.66 6.75 -2.44
N LEU A 172 3.97 7.83 -2.07
CA LEU A 172 4.49 8.85 -1.16
C LEU A 172 4.63 8.32 0.28
N ALA A 173 3.70 7.46 0.73
CA ALA A 173 3.75 6.80 2.03
C ALA A 173 4.85 5.73 2.09
N GLN A 174 5.05 4.96 1.01
CA GLN A 174 6.15 4.00 0.88
C GLN A 174 7.51 4.71 0.86
N ALA A 175 7.62 5.88 0.22
CA ALA A 175 8.81 6.71 0.31
C ALA A 175 9.11 7.12 1.77
N ARG A 176 8.07 7.45 2.56
CA ARG A 176 8.22 7.73 4.01
C ARG A 176 8.54 6.50 4.86
N THR A 177 8.23 5.28 4.40
CA THR A 177 8.66 4.04 5.08
C THR A 177 10.14 3.71 4.79
N SER A 178 10.71 4.17 3.67
CA SER A 178 12.16 4.03 3.41
C SER A 178 13.02 4.95 4.31
N ASP A 179 12.46 6.08 4.73
CA ASP A 179 13.12 6.98 5.68
C ASP A 179 13.09 6.47 7.12
N LEU A 180 12.11 5.64 7.52
CA LEU A 180 12.08 5.09 8.89
C LEU A 180 13.17 4.04 9.14
N TYR A 181 13.52 3.23 8.15
CA TYR A 181 14.67 2.31 8.25
C TYR A 181 16.01 3.04 8.11
N THR A 182 16.06 4.09 7.30
CA THR A 182 17.27 4.90 7.12
C THR A 182 17.54 5.76 8.35
N LEU A 183 16.52 6.27 9.04
CA LEU A 183 16.67 7.05 10.27
C LEU A 183 17.00 6.18 11.50
N GLN A 184 16.49 4.96 11.62
CA GLN A 184 16.94 4.04 12.67
C GLN A 184 18.39 3.59 12.45
N ARG A 185 18.79 3.26 11.21
CA ARG A 185 20.20 2.93 10.89
C ARG A 185 21.14 4.14 10.98
N LEU A 186 20.68 5.35 10.66
CA LEU A 186 21.48 6.56 10.85
C LEU A 186 21.63 6.91 12.33
N ASN A 187 20.62 6.67 13.18
CA ASN A 187 20.78 6.94 14.61
C ASN A 187 21.81 5.97 15.24
N GLU A 188 21.80 4.69 14.84
CA GLU A 188 22.83 3.72 15.26
C GLU A 188 24.21 3.98 14.62
N GLN A 189 24.28 4.38 13.34
CA GLN A 189 25.54 4.73 12.67
C GLN A 189 26.11 6.10 13.07
N ILE A 190 25.30 7.06 13.51
CA ILE A 190 25.79 8.34 14.04
C ILE A 190 26.41 8.13 15.43
N VAL A 191 25.83 7.28 16.27
CA VAL A 191 26.43 6.89 17.56
C VAL A 191 27.74 6.10 17.37
N GLN A 192 27.85 5.28 16.31
CA GLN A 192 29.09 4.56 15.97
C GLN A 192 30.14 5.40 15.19
N SER A 193 29.72 6.47 14.51
CA SER A 193 30.63 7.40 13.80
C SER A 193 31.07 8.60 14.63
N MET A 194 30.65 8.70 15.90
CA MET A 194 31.33 9.56 16.85
C MET A 194 32.77 9.08 16.99
N GLN A 195 33.68 9.73 16.27
CA GLN A 195 35.15 9.64 16.45
C GLN A 195 35.60 10.10 17.86
N ALA A 196 34.66 10.37 18.76
CA ALA A 196 34.90 10.65 20.17
C ALA A 196 34.59 9.40 20.99
N GLY A 197 35.62 8.85 21.64
CA GLY A 197 35.43 7.87 22.70
C GLY A 197 34.69 8.50 23.88
N ILE A 198 33.55 7.93 24.28
CA ILE A 198 32.78 8.35 25.46
C ILE A 198 33.05 7.35 26.59
N LEU A 199 33.44 7.89 27.75
CA LEU A 199 33.74 7.15 28.96
C LEU A 199 33.01 7.78 30.14
N LEU A 200 32.18 7.00 30.83
CA LEU A 200 31.52 7.40 32.08
C LEU A 200 32.28 6.79 33.26
N VAL A 201 32.70 7.63 34.20
CA VAL A 201 33.51 7.25 35.35
C VAL A 201 32.82 7.63 36.65
N ASP A 202 32.71 6.67 37.57
CA ASP A 202 32.10 6.84 38.89
C ASP A 202 32.95 7.73 39.83
N PRO A 203 32.42 8.22 40.96
CA PRO A 203 33.20 8.92 41.99
C PRO A 203 34.42 8.10 42.44
N GLU A 204 34.30 6.79 42.52
CA GLU A 204 35.35 5.82 42.86
C GLU A 204 36.31 5.49 41.70
N GLU A 205 36.29 6.27 40.62
CA GLU A 205 37.20 6.16 39.45
C GLU A 205 37.03 4.89 38.60
N ARG A 206 35.88 4.24 38.72
CA ARG A 206 35.52 3.05 37.93
C ARG A 206 34.79 3.41 36.65
N VAL A 207 35.14 2.73 35.55
CA VAL A 207 34.47 2.91 34.26
C VAL A 207 33.13 2.17 34.26
N ARG A 208 32.02 2.89 34.17
CA ARG A 208 30.65 2.32 34.10
C ARG A 208 30.17 2.10 32.69
N ILE A 209 30.38 3.07 31.80
CA ILE A 209 29.92 3.02 30.40
C ILE A 209 31.09 3.41 29.52
N MET A 210 31.33 2.62 28.48
CA MET A 210 32.36 2.88 27.48
C MET A 210 31.77 2.58 26.10
N ASN A 211 31.85 3.52 25.15
CA ASN A 211 31.44 3.26 23.78
C ASN A 211 32.53 2.50 23.01
N GLN A 212 32.15 1.90 21.87
CA GLN A 212 33.07 1.09 21.06
C GLN A 212 34.31 1.87 20.58
N ALA A 213 34.16 3.18 20.30
CA ALA A 213 35.27 4.06 19.93
C ALA A 213 36.27 4.24 21.09
N ALA A 214 35.79 4.44 22.32
CA ALA A 214 36.65 4.51 23.51
C ALA A 214 37.36 3.17 23.76
N SER A 215 36.65 2.04 23.62
CA SER A 215 37.28 0.72 23.77
C SER A 215 38.40 0.51 22.75
N ALA A 216 38.18 0.86 21.48
CA ALA A 216 39.18 0.72 20.43
C ALA A 216 40.39 1.65 20.63
N MET A 217 40.19 2.84 21.22
CA MET A 217 41.26 3.81 21.50
C MET A 217 42.06 3.48 22.77
N LEU A 218 41.41 2.92 23.79
CA LEU A 218 42.04 2.59 25.08
C LEU A 218 42.68 1.19 25.06
N MET A 219 42.10 0.23 24.34
CA MET A 219 42.52 -1.18 24.31
C MET A 219 42.29 -1.82 22.92
N PRO A 220 43.17 -1.58 21.94
CA PRO A 220 43.01 -2.09 20.57
C PRO A 220 43.05 -3.63 20.44
N ASP A 221 43.65 -4.33 21.41
CA ASP A 221 43.87 -5.79 21.36
C ASP A 221 42.80 -6.64 22.07
N ARG A 222 41.71 -6.04 22.59
CA ARG A 222 40.66 -6.79 23.31
C ARG A 222 39.23 -6.33 22.98
N PRO A 223 38.26 -7.27 22.82
CA PRO A 223 36.88 -6.92 22.50
C PRO A 223 36.13 -6.28 23.68
N ALA A 224 35.38 -5.20 23.39
CA ALA A 224 34.63 -4.34 24.32
C ALA A 224 33.57 -5.04 25.21
N ALA A 225 33.27 -6.31 24.97
CA ALA A 225 32.22 -7.06 25.66
C ALA A 225 32.67 -7.66 27.02
N MET A 226 33.97 -7.61 27.32
CA MET A 226 34.51 -7.96 28.64
C MET A 226 35.19 -6.71 29.20
N GLU A 227 34.94 -6.39 30.47
CA GLU A 227 35.56 -5.28 31.24
C GLU A 227 34.77 -3.95 31.29
N GLN A 228 33.51 -3.99 31.73
CA GLN A 228 32.87 -2.85 32.41
C GLN A 228 33.11 -2.98 33.92
N GLY A 229 33.43 -1.89 34.62
CA GLY A 229 33.58 -1.86 36.09
C GLY A 229 35.00 -1.91 36.66
N ARG A 230 36.05 -1.80 35.84
CA ARG A 230 37.45 -1.71 36.32
C ARG A 230 37.88 -0.26 36.56
N ASP A 231 38.95 -0.10 37.34
CA ASP A 231 39.51 1.21 37.66
C ASP A 231 40.13 1.87 36.41
N LEU A 232 39.87 3.16 36.23
CA LEU A 232 40.36 3.95 35.09
C LEU A 232 41.90 3.89 34.95
N ASN A 233 42.60 3.69 36.07
CA ASN A 233 44.04 3.57 36.14
C ASN A 233 44.58 2.32 35.40
N GLU A 234 43.79 1.25 35.32
CA GLU A 234 44.14 0.04 34.56
C GLU A 234 44.05 0.26 33.04
N TYR A 235 43.20 1.20 32.60
CA TYR A 235 43.09 1.56 31.18
C TYR A 235 44.13 2.61 30.78
N SER A 236 44.32 3.65 31.61
CA SER A 236 45.36 4.65 31.39
C SER A 236 45.63 5.45 32.67
N ALA A 237 46.83 5.28 33.21
CA ALA A 237 47.31 6.06 34.35
C ALA A 237 47.35 7.57 34.07
N GLU A 238 47.60 7.97 32.81
CA GLU A 238 47.62 9.38 32.41
C GLU A 238 46.21 9.99 32.37
N LEU A 239 45.22 9.22 31.91
CA LEU A 239 43.81 9.65 31.86
C LEU A 239 43.23 9.78 33.28
N CYS A 240 43.56 8.84 34.17
CA CYS A 240 43.23 8.91 35.60
C CYS A 240 43.85 10.15 36.28
N ARG A 241 45.13 10.43 36.03
CA ARG A 241 45.80 11.63 36.59
C ARG A 241 45.11 12.92 36.14
N ARG A 242 44.85 13.07 34.83
CA ARG A 242 44.17 14.27 34.29
C ARG A 242 42.73 14.42 34.77
N LEU A 243 42.01 13.33 35.02
CA LEU A 243 40.67 13.36 35.63
C LEU A 243 40.72 13.85 37.08
N ARG A 244 41.69 13.38 37.88
CA ARG A 244 41.91 13.83 39.26
C ARG A 244 42.26 15.32 39.31
N ASP A 245 43.16 15.77 38.44
CA ASP A 245 43.54 17.18 38.32
C ASP A 245 42.34 18.05 37.96
N PHE A 246 41.49 17.60 37.03
CA PHE A 246 40.24 18.28 36.68
C PHE A 246 39.24 18.31 37.84
N ARG A 247 39.08 17.22 38.61
CA ARG A 247 38.22 17.21 39.80
C ARG A 247 38.71 18.16 40.88
N ALA A 248 40.04 18.26 41.07
CA ALA A 248 40.65 19.09 42.10
C ALA A 248 40.68 20.58 41.75
N THR A 249 40.93 20.92 40.49
CA THR A 249 41.18 22.32 40.07
C THR A 249 40.06 22.90 39.19
N GLY A 250 39.20 22.06 38.61
CA GLY A 250 38.23 22.46 37.59
C GLY A 250 38.85 22.84 36.24
N ILE A 251 40.17 22.78 36.12
CA ILE A 251 40.91 23.21 34.92
C ILE A 251 41.18 22.00 34.04
N GLN A 252 40.76 22.08 32.79
CA GLN A 252 40.99 21.03 31.81
C GLN A 252 42.40 21.13 31.23
N ALA A 253 43.22 20.09 31.42
CA ALA A 253 44.54 20.00 30.81
C ALA A 253 44.43 20.04 29.27
N ARG A 254 45.17 20.95 28.63
CA ARG A 254 45.20 21.10 27.17
C ARG A 254 46.46 20.43 26.61
N GLY A 255 46.28 19.44 25.74
CA GLY A 255 47.36 18.81 24.98
C GLY A 255 47.05 17.36 24.63
N PRO A 256 47.39 16.90 23.41
CA PRO A 256 47.25 15.50 23.05
C PRO A 256 48.14 14.62 23.93
N PHE A 257 47.69 13.41 24.21
CA PHE A 257 48.53 12.39 24.85
C PHE A 257 48.34 11.04 24.17
N ARG A 258 49.33 10.16 24.32
CA ARG A 258 49.31 8.82 23.72
C ARG A 258 49.27 7.80 24.84
N ILE A 259 48.35 6.83 24.72
CA ILE A 259 48.21 5.74 25.69
C ILE A 259 49.23 4.63 25.40
N HIS A 260 49.52 4.39 24.12
CA HIS A 260 50.55 3.46 23.66
C HIS A 260 51.62 4.20 22.84
N PRO A 261 52.89 3.77 22.84
CA PRO A 261 53.97 4.39 22.07
C PRO A 261 53.66 4.50 20.56
N GLU A 262 52.91 3.52 20.02
CA GLU A 262 52.44 3.47 18.62
C GLU A 262 50.93 3.78 18.46
N GLY A 263 50.27 4.25 19.52
CA GLY A 263 48.84 4.53 19.53
C GLY A 263 48.47 5.93 19.01
N LEU A 264 47.17 6.15 18.78
CA LEU A 264 46.64 7.46 18.38
C LEU A 264 46.84 8.52 19.48
N GLU A 265 47.00 9.77 19.05
CA GLU A 265 46.96 10.94 19.93
C GLU A 265 45.52 11.27 20.32
N LEU A 266 45.26 11.27 21.63
CA LEU A 266 43.94 11.49 22.21
C LEU A 266 43.88 12.83 22.94
N VAL A 267 42.79 13.56 22.76
CA VAL A 267 42.50 14.81 23.49
C VAL A 267 41.28 14.59 24.37
N PRO A 268 41.44 14.34 25.68
CA PRO A 268 40.32 14.01 26.55
C PRO A 268 39.52 15.26 26.88
N ARG A 269 38.18 15.15 26.83
CA ARG A 269 37.27 16.18 27.34
C ARG A 269 36.45 15.67 28.51
N PHE A 270 36.65 16.29 29.67
CA PHE A 270 35.93 15.95 30.90
C PHE A 270 34.77 16.92 31.10
N ARG A 271 33.60 16.37 31.45
CA ARG A 271 32.41 17.13 31.83
C ARG A 271 31.80 16.45 33.05
N ARG A 272 31.41 17.23 34.06
CA ARG A 272 30.60 16.71 35.17
C ARG A 272 29.17 16.55 34.67
N LEU A 273 28.59 15.37 34.87
CA LEU A 273 27.16 15.16 34.69
C LEU A 273 26.51 15.50 36.02
N ASP A 274 25.63 16.50 36.05
CA ASP A 274 24.76 16.71 37.20
C ASP A 274 23.65 15.66 37.15
N ASN A 275 23.27 15.11 38.31
CA ASN A 275 22.36 13.95 38.46
C ASN A 275 20.92 14.16 37.90
N GLY A 276 20.65 15.22 37.14
CA GLY A 276 19.35 15.49 36.51
C GLY A 276 19.17 14.95 35.08
N ASP A 277 20.26 14.58 34.38
CA ASP A 277 20.19 14.20 32.95
C ASP A 277 20.31 12.68 32.68
N ALA A 278 20.47 11.86 33.73
CA ALA A 278 20.58 10.41 33.60
C ALA A 278 19.23 9.70 33.31
N GLU A 279 18.09 10.37 33.50
CA GLU A 279 16.76 9.82 33.19
C GLU A 279 16.24 10.18 31.79
N ALA A 280 16.88 11.08 31.05
CA ALA A 280 16.33 11.61 29.79
C ALA A 280 16.80 10.90 28.50
N GLN A 281 17.65 9.88 28.58
CA GLN A 281 18.13 9.13 27.40
C GLN A 281 18.00 7.61 27.53
N THR A 282 16.91 7.17 28.17
CA THR A 282 16.38 5.82 27.96
C THR A 282 15.01 5.89 27.27
N LEU A 283 14.96 6.50 26.08
CA LEU A 283 13.92 6.32 25.05
C LEU A 283 14.53 6.54 23.66
#